data_AF-A0A915YM79-F1
#
_entry.id   AF-A0A915YM79-F1
#
_cell.length_a   1.000
_cell.length_b   1.000
_cell.length_c   1.000
_cell.angle_alpha   90.00
_cell.angle_beta   90.00
_cell.angle_gamma   90.00
#
_symmetry.space_group_name_H-M   'P 1'
#
loop_
_entity.id
_entity.type
_entity.pdbx_description
1 polymer ?
#
loop_
_entity_poly.entity_id
_entity_poly.type
_entity_poly.pdbx_seq_one_letter_code
_entity_poly.pdbx_strand_id
1 'polypeptide(L)'
;MSDITKFDYDGVNISFEFSDGNRMINATEMAKPFQDKRMNNFLRTKQTKEYIQVLEKRYANWRIAEKREVLRVVKGGDASKGEQGTWMDEKLALKFAAWLSVEFELWVYDRIDELLKTGKTELPDYSPSTEIIRSIRLIADQLEFHGKEIGEIKEDISLIKDHVSDLEAKITSIDEQYYSVSGYCSLHSIPCPLDKAKGWGYNATKESNKKGIAIGKAYDAKYGSINTYHIDILKDVIK
;
A
#
# COMPACT_ATOMS: atom_id res chain seq x y z
N MET A 1 25.24 13.48 0.59
CA MET A 1 26.49 12.86 1.07
C MET A 1 26.09 11.63 1.84
N SER A 2 26.74 10.50 1.63
CA SER A 2 26.48 9.26 2.36
C SER A 2 27.08 9.37 3.77
N ASP A 3 26.24 9.33 4.80
CA ASP A 3 26.68 9.44 6.19
C ASP A 3 27.03 8.05 6.73
N ILE A 4 28.31 7.83 7.05
CA ILE A 4 28.79 6.58 7.68
C ILE A 4 28.76 6.75 9.20
N THR A 5 27.99 5.89 9.87
CA THR A 5 27.90 5.80 11.33
C THR A 5 28.43 4.45 11.80
N LYS A 6 29.17 4.43 12.91
CA LYS A 6 29.66 3.18 13.53
C LYS A 6 28.82 2.84 14.76
N PHE A 7 28.48 1.57 14.89
CA PHE A 7 27.77 1.04 16.04
C PHE A 7 28.59 -0.09 16.68
N ASP A 8 28.61 -0.13 18.01
CA ASP A 8 29.26 -1.19 18.77
C ASP A 8 28.31 -2.37 18.97
N TYR A 9 28.80 -3.56 18.66
CA TYR A 9 28.13 -4.83 18.90
C TYR A 9 29.09 -5.75 19.64
N ASP A 10 28.95 -5.80 20.96
CA ASP A 10 29.84 -6.58 21.85
C ASP A 10 31.34 -6.28 21.61
N GLY A 11 31.69 -5.00 21.51
CA GLY A 11 33.07 -4.57 21.24
C GLY A 11 33.49 -4.62 19.77
N VAL A 12 32.59 -5.04 18.87
CA VAL A 12 32.81 -5.07 17.43
C VAL A 12 32.14 -3.86 16.80
N ASN A 13 32.95 -2.91 16.37
CA ASN A 13 32.46 -1.73 15.65
C ASN A 13 32.12 -2.10 14.21
N ILE A 14 30.88 -1.84 13.81
CA ILE A 14 30.35 -2.08 12.46
C ILE A 14 29.87 -0.76 11.85
N SER A 15 30.33 -0.48 10.64
CA SER A 15 29.99 0.71 9.88
C SER A 15 28.68 0.53 9.09
N PHE A 16 27.83 1.54 9.16
CA PHE A 16 26.55 1.67 8.47
C PHE A 16 26.57 2.93 7.62
N GLU A 17 26.28 2.79 6.33
CA GLU A 17 26.16 3.91 5.40
C GLU A 17 24.67 4.18 5.17
N PHE A 18 24.24 5.40 5.47
CA PHE A 18 22.89 5.89 5.21
C PHE A 18 22.90 6.83 4.01
N SER A 19 22.06 6.54 3.04
CA SER A 19 21.83 7.34 1.84
C SER A 19 20.34 7.31 1.49
N ASP A 20 19.86 8.25 0.68
CA ASP A 20 18.44 8.35 0.33
C ASP A 20 17.92 7.01 -0.21
N GLY A 21 17.03 6.36 0.56
CA GLY A 21 16.44 5.06 0.23
C GLY A 21 17.32 3.82 0.43
N ASN A 22 18.61 3.96 0.77
CA ASN A 22 19.56 2.85 0.92
C ASN A 22 20.32 2.88 2.25
N ARG A 23 20.27 1.75 2.97
CA ARG A 23 21.12 1.47 4.14
C ARG A 23 22.04 0.30 3.83
N MET A 24 23.33 0.55 3.85
CA MET A 24 24.37 -0.45 3.61
C MET A 24 25.14 -0.72 4.90
N ILE A 25 25.54 -1.98 5.10
CA ILE A 25 26.26 -2.44 6.28
C ILE A 25 27.58 -3.07 5.84
N ASN A 26 28.69 -2.73 6.50
CA ASN A 26 29.99 -3.29 6.19
C ASN A 26 30.09 -4.76 6.69
N ALA A 27 29.86 -5.69 5.77
CA ALA A 27 29.90 -7.13 6.03
C ALA A 27 31.30 -7.65 6.33
N THR A 28 32.35 -6.95 5.87
CA THR A 28 33.73 -7.29 6.25
C THR A 28 33.93 -7.11 7.75
N GLU A 29 33.33 -6.07 8.34
CA GLU A 29 33.43 -5.82 9.79
C GLU A 29 32.58 -6.80 10.59
N MET A 30 31.38 -7.13 10.11
CA MET A 30 30.53 -8.18 10.70
C MET A 30 31.25 -9.54 10.80
N ALA A 31 32.11 -9.86 9.83
CA ALA A 31 32.80 -11.14 9.77
C ALA A 31 34.03 -11.23 10.70
N LYS A 32 34.55 -10.11 11.23
CA LYS A 32 35.80 -10.08 12.04
C LYS A 32 35.80 -11.08 13.21
N PRO A 33 34.70 -11.27 13.96
CA PRO A 33 34.67 -12.24 15.07
C PRO A 33 34.67 -13.71 14.62
N PHE A 34 34.31 -13.99 13.36
CA PHE A 34 34.07 -15.33 12.83
C PHE A 34 35.25 -15.80 11.98
N GLN A 35 36.36 -16.16 12.63
CA GLN A 35 37.66 -16.42 11.98
C GLN A 35 37.61 -17.51 10.88
N ASP A 36 36.75 -18.52 11.01
CA ASP A 36 36.62 -19.62 10.05
C ASP A 36 35.68 -19.33 8.88
N LYS A 37 34.94 -18.21 8.93
CA LYS A 37 33.90 -17.88 7.95
C LYS A 37 34.36 -16.78 7.01
N ARG A 38 34.78 -17.20 5.81
CA ARG A 38 35.15 -16.27 4.73
C ARG A 38 33.92 -15.86 3.93
N MET A 39 33.72 -14.56 3.79
CA MET A 39 32.64 -13.98 2.98
C MET A 39 32.62 -14.49 1.52
N ASN A 40 33.78 -14.75 0.92
CA ASN A 40 33.83 -15.36 -0.43
C ASN A 40 33.13 -16.72 -0.48
N ASN A 41 33.16 -17.50 0.60
CA ASN A 41 32.44 -18.77 0.67
C ASN A 41 30.92 -18.54 0.67
N PHE A 42 30.45 -17.55 1.43
CA PHE A 42 29.05 -17.13 1.47
C PHE A 42 28.55 -16.69 0.10
N LEU A 43 29.25 -15.75 -0.55
CA LEU A 43 28.88 -15.19 -1.86
C LEU A 43 28.97 -16.23 -3.00
N ARG A 44 29.76 -17.29 -2.83
CA ARG A 44 29.89 -18.36 -3.84
C ARG A 44 28.71 -19.33 -3.83
N THR A 45 27.99 -19.45 -2.71
CA THR A 45 26.88 -20.41 -2.61
C THR A 45 25.78 -20.10 -3.62
N LYS A 46 25.15 -21.15 -4.17
CA LYS A 46 24.04 -21.00 -5.12
C LYS A 46 22.88 -20.22 -4.49
N GLN A 47 22.53 -20.56 -3.25
CA GLN A 47 21.42 -19.93 -2.53
C GLN A 47 21.66 -18.43 -2.29
N THR A 48 22.87 -18.00 -1.95
CA THR A 48 23.17 -16.57 -1.78
C THR A 48 23.07 -15.81 -3.10
N LYS A 49 23.56 -16.39 -4.20
CA LYS A 49 23.43 -15.77 -5.53
C LYS A 49 21.97 -15.60 -5.95
N GLU A 50 21.15 -16.63 -5.75
CA GLU A 50 19.71 -16.57 -6.02
C GLU A 50 19.02 -15.51 -5.14
N TYR A 51 19.37 -15.44 -3.86
CA TYR A 51 18.83 -14.44 -2.94
C TYR A 51 19.17 -13.01 -3.37
N ILE A 52 20.42 -12.76 -3.77
CA ILE A 52 20.85 -11.45 -4.31
C ILE A 52 20.02 -11.07 -5.54
N GLN A 53 19.85 -11.99 -6.50
CA GLN A 53 19.05 -11.75 -7.71
C GLN A 53 17.60 -11.40 -7.40
N VAL A 54 17.00 -12.07 -6.40
CA VAL A 54 15.63 -11.77 -5.95
C VAL A 54 15.54 -10.38 -5.34
N LEU A 55 16.53 -9.97 -4.54
CA LEU A 55 16.59 -8.62 -3.97
C LEU A 55 16.78 -7.56 -5.06
N GLU A 56 17.73 -7.77 -5.98
CA GLU A 56 17.97 -6.86 -7.10
C GLU A 56 16.71 -6.67 -7.95
N LYS A 57 16.00 -7.76 -8.29
CA LYS A 57 14.74 -7.69 -9.03
C LYS A 57 13.66 -6.92 -8.27
N ARG A 58 13.56 -7.13 -6.95
CA ARG A 58 12.59 -6.42 -6.09
C ARG A 58 12.88 -4.92 -6.07
N TYR A 59 14.15 -4.54 -6.04
CA TYR A 59 14.57 -3.15 -6.00
C TYR A 59 14.62 -2.46 -7.37
N ALA A 60 14.68 -3.22 -8.47
CA ALA A 60 14.66 -2.70 -9.83
C ALA A 60 13.27 -2.20 -10.30
N ASN A 61 12.21 -2.38 -9.50
CA ASN A 61 10.87 -1.90 -9.83
C ASN A 61 10.78 -0.37 -9.64
N TRP A 62 11.26 0.36 -10.66
CA TRP A 62 11.45 1.81 -10.76
C TRP A 62 10.23 2.69 -10.49
N ARG A 63 9.02 2.10 -10.35
CA ARG A 63 7.79 2.85 -10.08
C ARG A 63 7.58 3.18 -8.59
N ILE A 64 8.45 2.71 -7.68
CA ILE A 64 8.19 2.75 -6.23
C ILE A 64 9.33 3.40 -5.40
N ALA A 65 10.59 3.43 -5.86
CA ALA A 65 11.67 4.12 -5.13
C ALA A 65 12.95 4.27 -6.00
N GLU A 66 13.86 5.15 -5.58
CA GLU A 66 15.22 5.29 -6.12
C GLU A 66 15.98 3.95 -6.14
N LYS A 67 16.96 3.85 -7.05
CA LYS A 67 17.73 2.64 -7.31
C LYS A 67 18.43 2.15 -6.04
N ARG A 68 18.00 1.00 -5.51
CA ARG A 68 18.63 0.39 -4.34
C ARG A 68 19.76 -0.55 -4.70
N GLU A 69 20.91 -0.35 -4.07
CA GLU A 69 22.07 -1.24 -4.22
C GLU A 69 22.00 -2.37 -3.20
N VAL A 70 22.29 -3.60 -3.65
CA VAL A 70 22.22 -4.83 -2.82
C VAL A 70 23.58 -5.21 -2.25
N LEU A 71 24.63 -5.09 -3.08
CA LEU A 71 25.99 -5.52 -2.75
C LEU A 71 26.99 -4.57 -3.41
N ARG A 72 27.88 -3.97 -2.61
CA ARG A 72 28.96 -3.10 -3.07
C ARG A 72 30.30 -3.64 -2.58
N VAL A 73 31.29 -3.72 -3.46
CA VAL A 73 32.65 -4.13 -3.09
C VAL A 73 33.60 -2.96 -3.29
N VAL A 74 34.13 -2.43 -2.19
CA VAL A 74 35.04 -1.29 -2.18
C VAL A 74 36.47 -1.79 -1.94
N LYS A 75 37.30 -1.76 -2.99
CA LYS A 75 38.71 -2.18 -2.98
C LYS A 75 39.61 -0.94 -3.05
N GLY A 76 39.83 -0.27 -1.92
CA GLY A 76 40.56 1.00 -1.80
C GLY A 76 39.74 2.08 -1.08
N GLY A 77 40.34 3.23 -0.73
CA GLY A 77 39.70 4.28 0.08
C GLY A 77 40.39 4.49 1.42
N ASP A 78 39.93 5.47 2.20
CA ASP A 78 40.56 5.78 3.49
C ASP A 78 40.15 4.73 4.55
N ALA A 79 41.08 3.85 4.91
CA ALA A 79 40.85 2.80 5.89
C ALA A 79 40.42 3.35 7.27
N SER A 80 40.83 4.57 7.62
CA SER A 80 40.44 5.21 8.88
C SER A 80 38.94 5.55 8.93
N LYS A 81 38.33 5.79 7.76
CA LYS A 81 36.91 6.14 7.61
C LYS A 81 35.97 4.93 7.53
N GLY A 82 36.51 3.71 7.47
CA GLY A 82 35.70 2.48 7.42
C GLY A 82 35.04 2.22 6.06
N GLU A 83 35.42 2.96 5.01
CA GLU A 83 34.87 2.87 3.66
C GLU A 83 35.23 1.56 2.95
N GLN A 84 36.35 0.96 3.33
CA GLN A 84 36.84 -0.28 2.73
C GLN A 84 36.05 -1.49 3.21
N GLY A 85 35.70 -2.37 2.27
CA GLY A 85 35.04 -3.62 2.58
C GLY A 85 34.01 -4.02 1.56
N THR A 86 33.28 -5.08 1.89
CA THR A 86 32.07 -5.45 1.17
C THR A 86 30.88 -5.00 1.97
N TRP A 87 30.03 -4.25 1.32
CA TRP A 87 28.85 -3.66 1.89
C TRP A 87 27.61 -4.38 1.36
N MET A 88 26.67 -4.67 2.25
CA MET A 88 25.44 -5.38 1.94
C MET A 88 24.24 -4.54 2.36
N ASP A 89 23.15 -4.60 1.58
CA ASP A 89 21.88 -4.02 2.04
C ASP A 89 21.36 -4.74 3.28
N GLU A 90 20.43 -4.12 3.99
CA GLU A 90 19.86 -4.65 5.24
C GLU A 90 19.43 -6.12 5.15
N LYS A 91 18.77 -6.51 4.06
CA LYS A 91 18.21 -7.86 3.91
C LYS A 91 19.29 -8.88 3.58
N LEU A 92 20.31 -8.49 2.82
CA LEU A 92 21.47 -9.35 2.56
C LEU A 92 22.37 -9.46 3.79
N ALA A 93 22.56 -8.37 4.54
CA ALA A 93 23.31 -8.35 5.80
C ALA A 93 22.69 -9.26 6.86
N LEU A 94 21.35 -9.27 7.00
CA LEU A 94 20.65 -10.21 7.90
C LEU A 94 20.86 -11.68 7.50
N LYS A 95 20.76 -11.99 6.20
CA LYS A 95 21.07 -13.34 5.70
C LYS A 95 22.54 -13.72 5.98
N PHE A 96 23.45 -12.75 5.84
CA PHE A 96 24.85 -12.97 6.14
C PHE A 96 25.10 -13.20 7.64
N ALA A 97 24.44 -12.45 8.52
CA ALA A 97 24.50 -12.64 9.97
C ALA A 97 24.00 -14.03 10.39
N ALA A 98 22.87 -14.50 9.82
CA ALA A 98 22.38 -15.87 10.02
C ALA A 98 23.41 -16.91 9.55
N TRP A 99 24.05 -16.68 8.40
CA TRP A 99 25.12 -17.57 7.95
C TRP A 99 26.36 -17.53 8.87
N LEU A 100 26.66 -16.39 9.52
CA LEU A 100 27.79 -16.25 10.44
C LEU A 100 27.55 -16.95 11.78
N SER A 101 26.34 -16.89 12.35
CA SER A 101 26.00 -17.52 13.63
C SER A 101 24.77 -18.42 13.50
N VAL A 102 24.96 -19.72 13.73
CA VAL A 102 23.87 -20.71 13.73
C VAL A 102 22.88 -20.44 14.85
N GLU A 103 23.36 -19.96 16.00
CA GLU A 103 22.50 -19.55 17.12
C GLU A 103 21.60 -18.37 16.71
N PHE A 104 22.15 -17.39 15.99
CA PHE A 104 21.36 -16.28 15.46
C PHE A 104 20.37 -16.74 14.38
N GLU A 105 20.77 -17.65 13.49
CA GLU A 105 19.87 -18.23 12.49
C GLU A 105 18.67 -18.93 13.14
N LEU A 106 18.91 -19.75 14.17
CA LEU A 106 17.86 -20.41 14.94
C LEU A 106 16.96 -19.38 15.64
N TRP A 107 17.55 -18.38 16.28
CA TRP A 107 16.80 -17.31 16.95
C TRP A 107 15.88 -16.56 15.98
N VAL A 108 16.32 -16.28 14.75
CA VAL A 108 15.46 -15.68 13.71
C VAL A 108 14.26 -16.59 13.41
N TYR A 109 14.46 -17.90 13.32
CA TYR A 109 13.36 -18.84 13.13
C TYR A 109 12.42 -18.90 14.33
N ASP A 110 12.93 -18.78 15.56
CA ASP A 110 12.09 -18.70 16.75
C ASP A 110 11.20 -17.45 16.74
N ARG A 111 11.70 -16.31 16.24
CA ARG A 111 10.88 -15.09 16.06
C ARG A 111 9.80 -15.27 14.99
N ILE A 112 10.11 -15.98 13.90
CA ILE A 112 9.12 -16.30 12.85
C ILE A 112 8.07 -17.27 13.38
N ASP A 113 8.47 -18.29 14.15
CA ASP A 113 7.56 -19.25 14.78
C ASP A 113 6.63 -18.57 15.80
N GLU A 114 7.16 -17.63 16.60
CA GLU A 114 6.36 -16.79 17.50
C GLU A 114 5.32 -15.96 16.73
N LEU A 115 5.74 -15.33 15.63
CA LEU A 115 4.85 -14.56 14.75
C LEU A 115 3.73 -15.43 14.18
N LEU A 116 4.04 -16.67 13.77
CA LEU A 116 3.04 -17.61 13.26
C LEU A 116 2.07 -18.09 14.34
N LYS A 117 2.53 -18.26 15.58
CA LYS A 117 1.71 -18.76 16.69
C LYS A 117 0.86 -17.69 17.36
N THR A 118 1.40 -16.48 17.50
CA THR A 118 0.80 -15.42 18.32
C THR A 118 0.31 -14.23 17.50
N GLY A 119 0.69 -14.15 16.22
CA GLY A 119 0.43 -13.00 15.35
C GLY A 119 1.37 -11.82 15.59
N LYS A 120 2.34 -11.93 16.51
CA LYS A 120 3.34 -10.89 16.82
C LYS A 120 4.68 -11.51 17.24
N THR A 121 5.72 -10.69 17.32
CA THR A 121 7.02 -11.11 17.89
C THR A 121 7.60 -9.98 18.75
N GLU A 122 8.19 -10.34 19.89
CA GLU A 122 8.69 -9.38 20.88
C GLU A 122 10.13 -9.74 21.32
N LEU A 123 10.88 -8.73 21.78
CA LEU A 123 12.20 -8.92 22.37
C LEU A 123 12.06 -9.01 23.90
N PRO A 124 12.39 -10.15 24.54
CA PRO A 124 12.38 -10.25 26.00
C PRO A 124 13.49 -9.37 26.60
N ASP A 125 13.21 -8.71 27.73
CA ASP A 125 14.13 -7.84 28.52
C ASP A 125 14.57 -6.52 27.88
N TYR A 126 13.79 -6.01 26.93
CA TYR A 126 13.99 -4.68 26.36
C TYR A 126 13.54 -3.55 27.31
N SER A 127 14.43 -2.60 27.66
CA SER A 127 14.14 -1.45 28.55
C SER A 127 14.18 -0.09 27.80
N PRO A 128 13.22 0.81 28.00
CA PRO A 128 12.68 1.67 26.94
C PRO A 128 13.24 3.10 26.86
N SER A 129 14.50 3.35 27.21
CA SER A 129 15.02 4.74 27.22
C SER A 129 15.28 5.32 25.81
N THR A 130 15.47 4.48 24.79
CA THR A 130 15.65 4.89 23.38
C THR A 130 14.42 4.64 22.49
N GLU A 131 13.39 3.98 23.02
CA GLU A 131 12.24 3.53 22.23
C GLU A 131 11.05 4.47 22.21
N ILE A 132 10.92 5.41 23.15
CA ILE A 132 9.94 6.50 22.98
C ILE A 132 10.26 7.25 21.69
N ILE A 133 11.54 7.53 21.43
CA ILE A 133 11.98 8.21 20.21
C ILE A 133 11.74 7.34 18.98
N ARG A 134 11.99 6.02 19.05
CA ARG A 134 11.75 5.11 17.92
C ARG A 134 10.26 4.87 17.65
N SER A 135 9.45 4.72 18.70
CA SER A 135 7.99 4.60 18.62
C SER A 135 7.38 5.90 18.09
N ILE A 136 7.81 7.06 18.58
CA ILE A 136 7.42 8.37 18.05
C ILE A 136 7.83 8.49 16.58
N ARG A 137 9.04 8.03 16.21
CA ARG A 137 9.48 8.06 14.81
C ARG A 137 8.66 7.14 13.91
N LEU A 138 8.35 5.93 14.35
CA LEU A 138 7.48 5.00 13.61
C LEU A 138 6.06 5.57 13.47
N ILE A 139 5.52 6.19 14.52
CA ILE A 139 4.23 6.88 14.48
C ILE A 139 4.29 8.08 13.53
N ALA A 140 5.37 8.86 13.55
CA ALA A 140 5.57 10.00 12.66
C ALA A 140 5.69 9.56 11.19
N ASP A 141 6.49 8.54 10.89
CA ASP A 141 6.64 7.96 9.55
C ASP A 141 5.29 7.42 9.04
N GLN A 142 4.49 6.78 9.92
CA GLN A 142 3.13 6.33 9.58
C GLN A 142 2.18 7.50 9.31
N LEU A 143 2.26 8.57 10.11
CA LEU A 143 1.44 9.77 9.92
C LEU A 143 1.79 10.51 8.62
N GLU A 144 3.07 10.58 8.25
CA GLU A 144 3.50 11.14 6.97
C GLU A 144 3.01 10.30 5.78
N PHE A 145 3.08 8.97 5.90
CA PHE A 145 2.55 8.07 4.89
C PHE A 145 1.04 8.24 4.70
N HIS A 146 0.27 8.22 5.80
CA HIS A 146 -1.17 8.51 5.75
C HIS A 146 -1.46 9.91 5.21
N GLY A 147 -0.60 10.90 5.48
CA GLY A 147 -0.73 12.26 4.94
C GLY A 147 -0.67 12.30 3.41
N LYS A 148 0.20 11.47 2.79
CA LYS A 148 0.27 11.33 1.33
C LYS A 148 -0.97 10.66 0.76
N GLU A 149 -1.42 9.57 1.37
CA GLU A 149 -2.63 8.86 0.96
C GLU A 149 -3.88 9.75 1.06
N ILE A 150 -4.00 10.54 2.14
CA ILE A 150 -5.04 11.57 2.28
C ILE A 150 -4.92 12.65 1.19
N GLY A 151 -3.71 13.02 0.79
CA GLY A 151 -3.45 13.95 -0.31
C GLY A 151 -3.99 13.42 -1.64
N GLU A 152 -3.62 12.19 -2.01
CA GLU A 152 -4.10 11.51 -3.22
C GLU A 152 -5.63 11.37 -3.22
N ILE A 153 -6.22 10.94 -2.08
CA ILE A 153 -7.67 10.85 -1.92
C ILE A 153 -8.35 12.22 -2.10
N LYS A 154 -7.74 13.31 -1.61
CA LYS A 154 -8.29 14.67 -1.79
C LYS A 154 -8.26 15.10 -3.25
N GLU A 155 -7.22 14.75 -4.00
CA GLU A 155 -7.16 15.02 -5.45
C GLU A 155 -8.25 14.24 -6.19
N ASP A 156 -8.41 12.95 -5.89
CA ASP A 156 -9.47 12.11 -6.47
C ASP A 156 -10.87 12.67 -6.14
N ILE A 157 -11.11 13.08 -4.89
CA ILE A 157 -12.37 13.71 -4.48
C ILE A 157 -12.60 15.01 -5.26
N SER A 158 -11.57 15.81 -5.50
CA SER A 158 -11.68 17.04 -6.29
C SER A 158 -12.08 16.72 -7.73
N LEU A 159 -11.44 15.73 -8.35
CA LEU A 159 -11.75 15.29 -9.72
C LEU A 159 -13.18 14.74 -9.83
N ILE A 160 -13.61 13.93 -8.86
CA ILE A 160 -14.98 13.40 -8.80
C ILE A 160 -15.97 14.55 -8.64
N LYS A 161 -15.69 15.51 -7.76
CA LYS A 161 -16.56 16.68 -7.55
C LYS A 161 -16.74 17.48 -8.83
N ASP A 162 -15.65 17.76 -9.56
CA ASP A 162 -15.71 18.47 -10.83
C ASP A 162 -16.54 17.69 -11.87
N HIS A 163 -16.39 16.35 -11.91
CA HIS A 163 -17.20 15.51 -12.78
C HIS A 163 -18.69 15.53 -12.41
N VAL A 164 -19.01 15.49 -11.12
CA VAL A 164 -20.38 15.58 -10.62
C VAL A 164 -20.98 16.95 -10.97
N SER A 165 -20.26 18.04 -10.77
CA SER A 165 -20.73 19.38 -11.15
C SER A 165 -20.95 19.53 -12.66
N ASP A 166 -20.10 18.93 -13.50
CA ASP A 166 -20.32 18.89 -14.97
C ASP A 166 -21.58 18.07 -15.34
N LEU A 167 -21.79 16.92 -14.67
CA LEU A 167 -23.01 16.15 -14.85
C LEU A 167 -24.26 16.91 -14.40
N GLU A 168 -24.22 17.58 -13.25
CA GLU A 168 -25.32 18.42 -12.74
C GLU A 168 -25.63 19.57 -13.72
N ALA A 169 -24.60 20.27 -14.21
CA ALA A 169 -24.76 21.36 -15.19
C ALA A 169 -25.32 20.86 -16.55
N LYS A 170 -25.05 19.62 -16.93
CA LYS A 170 -25.68 18.97 -18.09
C LYS A 170 -27.13 18.55 -17.81
N ILE A 171 -27.51 18.39 -16.55
CA ILE A 171 -28.81 17.87 -16.09
C ILE A 171 -29.74 18.97 -15.58
N THR A 172 -29.33 20.26 -15.55
CA THR A 172 -29.99 21.49 -15.02
C THR A 172 -31.49 21.73 -15.35
N SER A 173 -32.18 20.84 -16.07
CA SER A 173 -33.59 20.93 -16.45
C SER A 173 -34.49 19.79 -15.95
N ILE A 174 -33.97 18.82 -15.19
CA ILE A 174 -34.77 17.70 -14.66
C ILE A 174 -35.09 17.96 -13.19
N ASP A 175 -36.37 18.06 -12.85
CA ASP A 175 -36.85 18.08 -11.46
C ASP A 175 -36.28 16.85 -10.72
N GLU A 176 -35.46 17.09 -9.70
CA GLU A 176 -34.72 16.06 -8.93
C GLU A 176 -35.64 15.02 -8.27
N GLN A 177 -36.93 15.31 -8.18
CA GLN A 177 -37.92 14.41 -7.58
C GLN A 177 -38.52 13.43 -8.59
N TYR A 178 -38.18 13.53 -9.89
CA TYR A 178 -38.72 12.69 -10.95
C TYR A 178 -37.73 11.69 -11.52
N TYR A 179 -38.06 10.41 -11.45
CA TYR A 179 -37.23 9.32 -11.99
C TYR A 179 -38.01 8.49 -13.00
N SER A 180 -37.32 7.88 -13.96
CA SER A 180 -37.89 6.77 -14.72
C SER A 180 -37.94 5.52 -13.85
N VAL A 181 -38.76 4.53 -14.22
CA VAL A 181 -38.81 3.24 -13.51
C VAL A 181 -37.44 2.57 -13.48
N SER A 182 -36.70 2.60 -14.59
CA SER A 182 -35.33 2.06 -14.66
C SER A 182 -34.35 2.86 -13.80
N GLY A 183 -34.41 4.19 -13.84
CA GLY A 183 -33.55 5.07 -13.04
C GLY A 183 -33.75 4.86 -11.54
N TYR A 184 -34.99 4.76 -11.09
CA TYR A 184 -35.33 4.48 -9.69
C TYR A 184 -34.84 3.11 -9.23
N CYS A 185 -35.00 2.08 -10.07
CA CYS A 185 -34.51 0.74 -9.75
C CYS A 185 -32.99 0.70 -9.62
N SER A 186 -32.26 1.37 -10.51
CA SER A 186 -30.80 1.49 -10.41
C SER A 186 -30.37 2.20 -9.11
N LEU A 187 -31.03 3.30 -8.76
CA LEU A 187 -30.74 4.06 -7.53
C LEU A 187 -30.90 3.21 -6.26
N HIS A 188 -31.93 2.37 -6.22
CA HIS A 188 -32.24 1.52 -5.06
C HIS A 188 -31.73 0.08 -5.18
N SER A 189 -30.91 -0.23 -6.19
CA SER A 189 -30.39 -1.59 -6.44
C SER A 189 -31.48 -2.66 -6.57
N ILE A 190 -32.63 -2.30 -7.15
CA ILE A 190 -33.78 -3.20 -7.37
C ILE A 190 -33.63 -3.87 -8.76
N PRO A 191 -33.72 -5.21 -8.87
CA PRO A 191 -33.74 -5.88 -10.17
C PRO A 191 -34.91 -5.39 -11.03
N CYS A 192 -34.61 -4.82 -12.21
CA CYS A 192 -35.59 -4.23 -13.11
C CYS A 192 -35.70 -5.01 -14.45
N PRO A 193 -36.22 -6.24 -14.44
CA PRO A 193 -36.46 -6.97 -15.67
C PRO A 193 -37.61 -6.32 -16.45
N LEU A 194 -37.55 -6.47 -17.78
CA LEU A 194 -38.34 -5.66 -18.73
C LEU A 194 -39.86 -5.87 -18.60
N ASP A 195 -40.27 -7.06 -18.19
CA ASP A 195 -41.65 -7.44 -17.89
C ASP A 195 -42.19 -6.69 -16.67
N LYS A 196 -41.45 -6.69 -15.56
CA LYS A 196 -41.81 -5.95 -14.34
C LYS A 196 -41.77 -4.45 -14.56
N ALA A 197 -40.76 -3.95 -15.27
CA ALA A 197 -40.61 -2.53 -15.57
C ALA A 197 -41.84 -1.95 -16.30
N LYS A 198 -42.41 -2.70 -17.26
CA LYS A 198 -43.64 -2.31 -17.96
C LYS A 198 -44.85 -2.26 -17.01
N GLY A 199 -44.99 -3.27 -16.15
CA GLY A 199 -46.05 -3.32 -15.14
C GLY A 199 -45.97 -2.15 -14.15
N TRP A 200 -44.78 -1.87 -13.63
CA TRP A 200 -44.51 -0.73 -12.75
C TRP A 200 -44.78 0.60 -13.46
N GLY A 201 -44.40 0.77 -14.72
CA GLY A 201 -44.69 1.98 -15.49
C GLY A 201 -46.19 2.23 -15.67
N TYR A 202 -46.97 1.18 -15.94
CA TYR A 202 -48.42 1.27 -16.04
C TYR A 202 -49.07 1.68 -14.71
N ASN A 203 -48.67 1.02 -13.61
CA ASN A 203 -49.18 1.31 -12.28
C ASN A 203 -48.79 2.72 -11.81
N ALA A 204 -47.57 3.16 -12.10
CA ALA A 204 -47.11 4.52 -11.79
C ALA A 204 -47.90 5.58 -12.56
N THR A 205 -48.21 5.35 -13.84
CA THR A 205 -49.10 6.25 -14.62
C THR A 205 -50.47 6.37 -13.95
N LYS A 206 -51.05 5.24 -13.54
CA LYS A 206 -52.37 5.20 -12.89
C LYS A 206 -52.38 5.94 -11.56
N GLU A 207 -51.39 5.69 -10.70
CA GLU A 207 -51.31 6.35 -9.38
C GLU A 207 -50.97 7.85 -9.52
N SER A 208 -50.12 8.25 -10.47
CA SER A 208 -49.83 9.67 -10.72
C SER A 208 -51.09 10.43 -11.12
N ASN A 209 -51.87 9.89 -12.07
CA ASN A 209 -53.14 10.48 -12.49
C ASN A 209 -54.16 10.55 -11.35
N LYS A 210 -54.25 9.50 -10.52
CA LYS A 210 -55.16 9.45 -9.37
C LYS A 210 -54.80 10.49 -8.30
N LYS A 211 -53.51 10.72 -8.05
CA LYS A 211 -53.03 11.73 -7.08
C LYS A 211 -52.90 13.14 -7.69
N GLY A 212 -53.18 13.31 -8.98
CA GLY A 212 -53.04 14.60 -9.67
C GLY A 212 -51.60 15.09 -9.80
N ILE A 213 -50.62 14.18 -9.74
CA ILE A 213 -49.20 14.49 -9.87
C ILE A 213 -48.81 14.39 -11.35
N ALA A 214 -48.11 15.41 -11.86
CA ALA A 214 -47.69 15.48 -13.25
C ALA A 214 -46.82 14.27 -13.64
N ILE A 215 -46.79 13.91 -14.93
CA ILE A 215 -45.93 12.87 -15.47
C ILE A 215 -44.92 13.54 -16.38
N GLY A 216 -43.63 13.37 -16.08
CA GLY A 216 -42.55 13.91 -16.88
C GLY A 216 -42.16 12.99 -18.04
N LYS A 217 -41.24 13.48 -18.87
CA LYS A 217 -40.64 12.74 -19.99
C LYS A 217 -39.12 12.84 -19.90
N ALA A 218 -38.43 11.72 -20.09
CA ALA A 218 -36.98 11.66 -20.25
C ALA A 218 -36.61 10.83 -21.47
N TYR A 219 -35.43 11.06 -22.02
CA TYR A 219 -34.90 10.27 -23.13
C TYR A 219 -34.00 9.15 -22.62
N ASP A 220 -34.24 7.93 -23.09
CA ASP A 220 -33.46 6.73 -22.83
C ASP A 220 -32.86 6.24 -24.15
N ALA A 221 -31.56 5.91 -24.16
CA ALA A 221 -30.86 5.54 -25.39
C ALA A 221 -31.39 4.26 -26.05
N LYS A 222 -32.02 3.36 -25.29
CA LYS A 222 -32.53 2.08 -25.77
C LYS A 222 -34.00 2.13 -26.13
N TYR A 223 -34.80 2.94 -25.42
CA TYR A 223 -36.26 2.96 -25.55
C TYR A 223 -36.82 4.30 -26.04
N GLY A 224 -35.98 5.30 -26.29
CA GLY A 224 -36.40 6.63 -26.73
C GLY A 224 -37.08 7.41 -25.60
N SER A 225 -38.19 8.09 -25.90
CA SER A 225 -38.89 8.89 -24.90
C SER A 225 -39.70 8.02 -23.93
N ILE A 226 -39.26 8.00 -22.66
CA ILE A 226 -39.91 7.28 -21.56
C ILE A 226 -40.52 8.25 -20.55
N ASN A 227 -41.49 7.77 -19.77
CA ASN A 227 -42.11 8.57 -18.72
C ASN A 227 -41.23 8.62 -17.46
N THR A 228 -41.25 9.76 -16.78
CA THR A 228 -40.72 9.92 -15.42
C THR A 228 -41.85 10.22 -14.44
N TYR A 229 -41.72 9.74 -13.21
CA TYR A 229 -42.72 9.89 -12.16
C TYR A 229 -42.06 10.40 -10.89
N HIS A 230 -42.83 11.12 -10.08
CA HIS A 230 -42.39 11.59 -8.78
C HIS A 230 -41.96 10.41 -7.90
N ILE A 231 -40.91 10.59 -7.10
CA ILE A 231 -40.28 9.54 -6.29
C ILE A 231 -41.29 8.83 -5.37
N ASP A 232 -42.27 9.55 -4.84
CA ASP A 232 -43.30 8.96 -3.97
C ASP A 232 -44.29 8.05 -4.72
N ILE A 233 -44.54 8.31 -6.01
CA ILE A 233 -45.32 7.38 -6.85
C ILE A 233 -44.54 6.10 -7.08
N LEU A 234 -43.24 6.20 -7.34
CA LEU A 234 -42.39 5.05 -7.60
C LEU A 234 -42.20 4.17 -6.36
N LYS A 235 -42.02 4.78 -5.17
CA LYS A 235 -41.98 4.08 -3.87
C LYS A 235 -43.23 3.23 -3.62
N ASP A 236 -44.41 3.73 -4.01
CA ASP A 236 -45.67 3.02 -3.79
C ASP A 236 -45.86 1.82 -4.73
N VAL A 237 -45.29 1.92 -5.94
CA VAL A 237 -45.56 1.00 -7.05
C VAL A 237 -44.48 -0.08 -7.20
N ILE A 238 -43.22 0.28 -6.93
CA ILE A 238 -42.06 -0.60 -7.06
C ILE A 238 -41.75 -1.19 -5.68
N LYS A 239 -41.89 -2.52 -5.56
CA LYS A 239 -41.64 -3.29 -4.34
C LYS A 239 -40.68 -4.44 -4.64
#